data_AF-A0A6C0KU52-F1
#
_entry.id   AF-A0A6C0KU52-F1
#
_cell.length_a   1.000
_cell.length_b   1.000
_cell.length_c   1.000
_cell.angle_alpha   90.00
_cell.angle_beta   90.00
_cell.angle_gamma   90.00
#
_symmetry.space_group_name_H-M   'P 1'
#
loop_
_entity.id
_entity.type
_entity.pdbx_description
1 polymer ?
#
loop_
_entity_poly.entity_id
_entity_poly.type
_entity_poly.pdbx_seq_one_letter_code
_entity_poly.pdbx_strand_id
1 'polypeptide(L)'
;MKLFLFSLLFFLSIVFVLLTANRIYEKFVEDDPMLIDIRKTLEPVFPDINTVILLKGKKSYTINKKKIHLCLFDKDGKYYDKNMLIYVTLHELAHVRCDEVGHTDKFHTIFSDILDTAAKNGIYDPKKPIIKNYCEY
;
A
#
# COMPACT_ATOMS: atom_id res chain seq x y z
N MET A 1 5.01 26.64 -40.81
CA MET A 1 4.51 25.24 -40.77
C MET A 1 5.55 24.25 -40.23
N LYS A 2 6.77 24.15 -40.80
CA LYS A 2 7.81 23.21 -40.32
C LYS A 2 8.30 23.44 -38.89
N LEU A 3 8.49 24.70 -38.47
CA LEU A 3 8.92 25.04 -37.11
C LEU A 3 7.87 24.67 -36.05
N PHE A 4 6.59 24.90 -36.37
CA PHE A 4 5.45 24.50 -35.53
C PHE A 4 5.35 22.97 -35.42
N LEU A 5 5.54 22.24 -36.54
CA LEU A 5 5.54 20.78 -36.53
C LEU A 5 6.68 20.21 -35.68
N PHE A 6 7.87 20.81 -35.74
CA PHE A 6 9.01 20.41 -34.91
C PHE A 6 8.76 20.68 -33.42
N SER A 7 8.24 21.86 -33.08
CA SER A 7 7.87 22.19 -31.69
C SER A 7 6.79 21.25 -31.15
N LEU A 8 5.80 20.88 -31.96
CA LEU A 8 4.74 19.95 -31.58
C LEU A 8 5.30 18.53 -31.34
N LEU A 9 6.15 18.03 -32.23
CA LEU A 9 6.80 16.72 -32.07
C LEU A 9 7.71 16.66 -30.84
N PHE A 10 8.43 17.74 -30.54
CA PHE A 10 9.26 17.85 -29.35
C PHE A 10 8.42 17.88 -28.06
N PHE A 11 7.30 18.59 -28.06
CA PHE A 11 6.37 18.59 -26.92
C PHE A 11 5.76 17.20 -26.70
N LEU A 12 5.31 16.54 -27.77
CA LEU A 12 4.75 15.19 -27.70
C LEU A 12 5.79 14.16 -27.21
N SER A 13 7.06 14.29 -27.61
CA SER A 13 8.12 13.40 -27.12
C SER A 13 8.42 13.63 -25.64
N ILE A 14 8.42 14.88 -25.16
CA ILE A 14 8.55 15.18 -23.71
C ILE A 14 7.39 14.55 -22.94
N VAL A 15 6.14 14.75 -23.38
CA VAL A 15 4.97 14.17 -22.71
C VAL A 15 5.08 12.64 -22.68
N PHE A 16 5.48 12.02 -23.79
CA PHE A 16 5.69 10.56 -23.84
C PHE A 16 6.78 10.08 -22.86
N VAL A 17 7.90 10.81 -22.78
CA VAL A 17 8.98 10.51 -21.81
C VAL A 17 8.46 10.65 -20.38
N LEU A 18 7.69 11.70 -20.06
CA LEU A 18 7.12 11.88 -18.71
C LEU A 18 6.15 10.75 -18.34
N LEU A 19 5.29 10.34 -19.27
CA LEU A 19 4.34 9.24 -19.04
C LEU A 19 5.05 7.89 -18.86
N THR A 20 6.11 7.62 -19.64
CA THR A 20 6.89 6.37 -19.50
C THR A 20 7.74 6.38 -18.25
N ALA A 21 8.38 7.51 -17.90
CA ALA A 21 9.12 7.67 -16.65
C ALA A 21 8.23 7.48 -15.43
N ASN A 22 6.99 8.01 -15.44
CA ASN A 22 6.05 7.80 -14.35
C ASN A 22 5.67 6.32 -14.19
N ARG A 23 5.45 5.59 -15.29
CA ARG A 23 5.19 4.13 -15.24
C ARG A 23 6.39 3.34 -14.71
N ILE A 24 7.60 3.70 -15.14
CA ILE A 24 8.83 3.06 -14.66
C ILE A 24 9.02 3.32 -13.16
N TYR A 25 8.76 4.55 -12.72
CA TYR A 25 8.81 4.91 -11.31
C TYR A 25 7.79 4.13 -10.47
N GLU A 26 6.53 4.04 -10.91
CA GLU A 26 5.50 3.24 -10.23
C GLU A 26 5.94 1.77 -10.09
N LYS A 27 6.48 1.17 -11.17
CA LYS A 27 6.99 -0.20 -11.14
C LYS A 27 8.18 -0.36 -10.18
N PHE A 28 9.11 0.57 -10.17
CA PHE A 28 10.27 0.53 -9.27
C PHE A 28 9.87 0.65 -7.79
N VAL A 29 8.80 1.39 -7.49
CA VAL A 29 8.24 1.52 -6.13
C VAL A 29 7.48 0.25 -5.69
N GLU A 30 7.08 -0.61 -6.63
CA GLU A 30 6.35 -1.86 -6.39
C GLU A 30 7.27 -3.04 -6.02
N ASP A 31 8.54 -3.02 -6.44
CA ASP A 31 9.52 -4.12 -6.28
C ASP A 31 10.17 -4.22 -4.88
N ASP A 32 9.51 -3.75 -3.81
CA ASP A 32 10.03 -3.89 -2.44
C ASP A 32 9.81 -5.33 -1.93
N PRO A 33 10.87 -6.06 -1.50
CA PRO A 33 10.76 -7.44 -1.05
C PRO A 33 9.77 -7.64 0.10
N MET A 34 9.62 -6.65 1.00
CA MET A 34 8.67 -6.72 2.10
C MET A 34 7.23 -6.65 1.62
N LEU A 35 6.93 -5.83 0.61
CA LEU A 35 5.59 -5.76 0.00
C LEU A 35 5.22 -7.08 -0.68
N ILE A 36 6.18 -7.70 -1.38
CA ILE A 36 6.00 -9.00 -2.03
C ILE A 36 5.72 -10.07 -0.98
N ASP A 37 6.49 -10.10 0.12
CA ASP A 37 6.30 -11.04 1.22
C ASP A 37 4.96 -10.86 1.94
N ILE A 38 4.57 -9.61 2.23
CA ILE A 38 3.24 -9.30 2.80
C ILE A 38 2.13 -9.80 1.87
N ARG A 39 2.20 -9.51 0.56
CA ARG A 39 1.20 -9.97 -0.40
C ARG A 39 1.07 -11.49 -0.40
N LYS A 40 2.19 -12.21 -0.51
CA LYS A 40 2.20 -13.69 -0.47
C LYS A 40 1.67 -14.25 0.83
N THR A 41 1.92 -13.56 1.95
CA THR A 41 1.42 -13.96 3.27
C THR A 41 -0.09 -13.79 3.38
N LEU A 42 -0.65 -12.70 2.84
CA LEU A 42 -2.07 -12.38 2.95
C LEU A 42 -2.94 -13.10 1.91
N GLU A 43 -2.46 -13.30 0.70
CA GLU A 43 -3.22 -13.81 -0.45
C GLU A 43 -4.04 -15.09 -0.18
N PRO A 44 -3.50 -16.13 0.51
CA PRO A 44 -4.26 -17.35 0.76
C PRO A 44 -5.50 -17.15 1.65
N VAL A 45 -5.50 -16.10 2.48
CA VAL A 45 -6.56 -15.80 3.46
C VAL A 45 -7.45 -14.64 3.01
N PHE A 46 -6.86 -13.66 2.32
CA PHE A 46 -7.49 -12.44 1.85
C PHE A 46 -7.21 -12.23 0.36
N PRO A 47 -7.91 -12.98 -0.53
CA PRO A 47 -7.64 -12.93 -1.97
C PRO A 47 -7.89 -11.56 -2.62
N ASP A 48 -8.69 -10.71 -1.96
CA ASP A 48 -8.96 -9.34 -2.39
C ASP A 48 -7.72 -8.42 -2.30
N ILE A 49 -6.64 -8.84 -1.62
CA ILE A 49 -5.34 -8.16 -1.67
C ILE A 49 -4.81 -8.05 -3.12
N ASN A 50 -5.19 -8.97 -4.01
CA ASN A 50 -4.82 -8.95 -5.42
C ASN A 50 -5.61 -7.93 -6.25
N THR A 51 -6.64 -7.31 -5.68
CA THR A 51 -7.41 -6.23 -6.33
C THR A 51 -6.83 -4.85 -6.07
N VAL A 52 -5.83 -4.76 -5.19
CA VAL A 52 -5.14 -3.52 -4.80
C VAL A 52 -3.66 -3.57 -5.11
N ILE A 53 -3.10 -2.40 -5.41
CA ILE A 53 -1.67 -2.20 -5.62
C ILE A 53 -1.06 -1.83 -4.27
N LEU A 54 -0.01 -2.55 -3.85
CA LEU A 54 0.77 -2.22 -2.66
C LEU A 54 1.96 -1.38 -3.09
N LEU A 55 2.14 -0.23 -2.46
CA LEU A 55 3.21 0.72 -2.81
C LEU A 55 3.96 1.14 -1.55
N LYS A 56 5.28 1.33 -1.67
CA LYS A 56 6.05 1.97 -0.62
C LYS A 56 5.67 3.44 -0.50
N GLY A 57 5.51 3.94 0.73
CA GLY A 57 5.17 5.33 1.04
C GLY A 57 5.93 5.86 2.24
N LYS A 58 5.83 7.18 2.48
CA LYS A 58 6.32 7.83 3.72
C LYS A 58 5.35 7.68 4.88
N LYS A 59 4.08 7.44 4.58
CA LYS A 59 2.97 7.16 5.50
C LYS A 59 2.15 6.02 4.93
N SER A 60 1.34 5.39 5.78
CA SER A 60 0.38 4.38 5.34
C SER A 60 -0.99 5.00 5.15
N TYR A 61 -1.62 4.70 4.03
CA TYR A 61 -2.94 5.19 3.67
C TYR A 61 -3.45 4.49 2.40
N THR A 62 -4.77 4.52 2.22
CA THR A 62 -5.44 3.98 1.05
C THR A 62 -5.92 5.10 0.12
N ILE A 63 -5.66 4.98 -1.19
CA ILE A 63 -6.20 5.86 -2.24
C ILE A 63 -7.24 5.11 -3.06
N ASN A 64 -8.45 5.68 -3.16
CA ASN A 64 -9.54 5.22 -4.02
C ASN A 64 -9.88 3.73 -3.88
N LYS A 65 -9.59 3.11 -2.72
CA LYS A 65 -9.79 1.67 -2.46
C LYS A 65 -9.07 0.76 -3.46
N LYS A 66 -7.99 1.27 -4.08
CA LYS A 66 -7.23 0.58 -5.14
C LYS A 66 -5.73 0.59 -4.92
N LYS A 67 -5.20 1.59 -4.23
CA LYS A 67 -3.77 1.68 -3.90
C LYS A 67 -3.62 1.77 -2.39
N ILE A 68 -2.85 0.87 -1.80
CA ILE A 68 -2.44 0.93 -0.40
C ILE A 68 -0.97 1.35 -0.40
N HIS A 69 -0.70 2.52 0.18
CA HIS A 69 0.66 2.93 0.49
C HIS A 69 1.02 2.40 1.88
N LEU A 70 2.22 1.86 2.02
CA LEU A 70 2.77 1.37 3.29
C LEU A 70 4.07 2.07 3.61
N CYS A 71 4.16 2.60 4.83
CA CYS A 71 5.41 3.06 5.41
C CYS A 71 6.18 1.88 6.00
N LEU A 72 7.21 1.44 5.29
CA LEU A 72 7.89 0.18 5.62
C LEU A 72 9.03 0.34 6.62
N PHE A 73 9.58 1.54 6.75
CA PHE A 73 10.82 1.79 7.46
C PHE A 73 10.61 2.67 8.70
N ASP A 74 11.37 2.40 9.74
CA ASP A 74 11.51 3.27 10.91
C ASP A 74 12.44 4.46 10.62
N LYS A 75 12.62 5.32 11.62
CA LYS A 75 13.47 6.51 11.55
C LYS A 75 14.94 6.20 11.24
N ASP A 76 15.40 4.99 11.53
CA ASP A 76 16.78 4.55 11.31
C ASP A 76 16.94 3.85 9.94
N GLY A 77 15.87 3.81 9.13
CA GLY A 77 15.87 3.19 7.81
C GLY A 77 15.77 1.67 7.83
N LYS A 78 15.37 1.07 8.97
CA LYS A 78 15.16 -0.39 9.09
C LYS A 78 13.70 -0.72 8.88
N TYR A 79 13.41 -1.90 8.34
CA TYR A 79 12.02 -2.36 8.27
C TYR A 79 11.42 -2.47 9.67
N TYR A 80 10.15 -2.06 9.80
CA TYR A 80 9.36 -2.45 10.96
C TYR A 80 9.21 -3.99 11.04
N ASP A 81 8.92 -4.51 12.24
CA ASP A 81 8.58 -5.92 12.42
C ASP A 81 7.43 -6.32 11.48
N LYS A 82 7.56 -7.48 10.83
CA LYS A 82 6.59 -7.97 9.86
C LYS A 82 5.17 -8.03 10.42
N ASN A 83 5.00 -8.36 11.70
CA ASN A 83 3.69 -8.39 12.34
C ASN A 83 3.04 -7.01 12.40
N MET A 84 3.84 -5.97 12.66
CA MET A 84 3.38 -4.58 12.63
C MET A 84 2.95 -4.18 11.21
N LEU A 85 3.74 -4.53 10.20
CA LEU A 85 3.39 -4.24 8.81
C LEU A 85 2.16 -5.01 8.32
N ILE A 86 1.97 -6.25 8.77
CA ILE A 86 0.74 -7.00 8.53
C ILE A 86 -0.45 -6.29 9.18
N TYR A 87 -0.35 -5.92 10.47
CA TYR A 87 -1.40 -5.18 11.16
C TYR A 87 -1.84 -3.91 10.40
N VAL A 88 -0.87 -3.10 9.95
CA VAL A 88 -1.14 -1.89 9.17
C VAL A 88 -1.74 -2.22 7.80
N THR A 89 -1.25 -3.26 7.12
CA THR A 89 -1.80 -3.67 5.82
C THR A 89 -3.25 -4.13 5.95
N LEU A 90 -3.58 -4.85 7.02
CA LEU A 90 -4.95 -5.26 7.33
C LEU A 90 -5.86 -4.07 7.66
N HIS A 91 -5.33 -3.04 8.34
CA HIS A 91 -6.04 -1.79 8.59
C HIS A 91 -6.40 -1.08 7.28
N GLU A 92 -5.44 -0.95 6.37
CA GLU A 92 -5.69 -0.35 5.06
C GLU A 92 -6.62 -1.20 4.20
N LEU A 93 -6.54 -2.54 4.29
CA LEU A 93 -7.48 -3.44 3.62
C LEU A 93 -8.91 -3.29 4.19
N ALA A 94 -9.07 -2.98 5.48
CA ALA A 94 -10.37 -2.63 6.05
C ALA A 94 -10.94 -1.34 5.43
N HIS A 95 -10.10 -0.32 5.17
CA HIS A 95 -10.51 0.88 4.42
C HIS A 95 -10.90 0.58 2.97
N VAL A 96 -10.32 -0.43 2.34
CA VAL A 96 -10.72 -0.89 1.01
C VAL A 96 -12.11 -1.54 1.04
N ARG A 97 -12.42 -2.33 2.06
CA ARG A 97 -13.71 -3.05 2.21
C ARG A 97 -14.83 -2.17 2.77
N CYS A 98 -14.49 -1.13 3.53
CA CYS A 98 -15.47 -0.21 4.10
C CYS A 98 -15.93 0.80 3.04
N ASP A 99 -17.25 0.96 2.87
CA ASP A 99 -17.84 1.98 1.99
C ASP A 99 -17.83 3.39 2.61
N GLU A 100 -17.78 3.48 3.93
CA GLU A 100 -17.72 4.70 4.72
C GLU A 100 -16.30 5.29 4.85
N VAL A 101 -16.22 6.58 5.19
CA VAL A 101 -14.95 7.29 5.37
C VAL A 101 -14.60 7.37 6.86
N GLY A 102 -13.33 7.12 7.18
CA GLY A 102 -12.82 7.17 8.55
C GLY A 102 -12.98 5.84 9.28
N HIS A 103 -12.95 5.89 10.61
CA HIS A 103 -13.04 4.73 11.50
C HIS A 103 -14.41 4.70 12.17
N THR A 104 -15.45 4.43 11.37
CA THR A 104 -16.82 4.26 11.86
C THR A 104 -17.00 2.91 12.56
N ASP A 105 -18.14 2.68 13.20
CA ASP A 105 -18.48 1.36 13.79
C ASP A 105 -18.44 0.24 12.74
N LYS A 106 -18.85 0.54 11.50
CA LYS A 106 -18.76 -0.37 10.37
C LYS A 106 -17.31 -0.71 10.04
N PHE A 107 -16.43 0.29 9.99
CA PHE A 107 -15.00 0.06 9.82
C PHE A 107 -14.44 -0.83 10.94
N HIS A 108 -14.74 -0.53 12.21
CA HIS A 108 -14.22 -1.28 13.34
C HIS A 108 -14.69 -2.74 13.34
N THR A 109 -15.93 -2.99 12.95
CA THR A 109 -16.47 -4.35 12.78
C THR A 109 -15.67 -5.11 11.72
N ILE A 110 -15.51 -4.52 10.51
CA ILE A 110 -14.73 -5.11 9.42
C ILE A 110 -13.28 -5.37 9.85
N PHE A 111 -12.64 -4.40 10.50
CA PHE A 111 -11.25 -4.52 10.89
C PHE A 111 -11.04 -5.58 11.97
N SER A 112 -11.96 -5.68 12.94
CA SER A 112 -11.94 -6.76 13.95
C SER A 112 -12.07 -8.14 13.31
N ASP A 113 -13.01 -8.32 12.38
CA ASP A 113 -13.20 -9.58 11.67
C ASP A 113 -11.96 -9.98 10.86
N ILE A 114 -11.29 -9.00 10.24
CA ILE A 114 -10.02 -9.20 9.53
C ILE A 114 -8.92 -9.65 10.50
N LEU A 115 -8.72 -8.94 11.61
CA LEU A 115 -7.68 -9.28 12.59
C LEU A 115 -7.90 -10.66 13.20
N ASP A 116 -9.13 -11.01 13.53
CA ASP A 116 -9.49 -12.32 14.08
C ASP A 116 -9.22 -13.43 13.06
N THR A 117 -9.60 -13.21 11.80
CA THR A 117 -9.33 -14.16 10.72
C THR A 117 -7.82 -14.32 10.50
N ALA A 118 -7.07 -13.22 10.53
CA ALA A 118 -5.62 -13.22 10.40
C ALA A 118 -4.93 -13.97 11.55
N ALA A 119 -5.37 -13.74 12.78
CA ALA A 119 -4.84 -14.42 13.96
C ALA A 119 -5.12 -15.93 13.93
N LYS A 120 -6.35 -16.34 13.57
CA LYS A 120 -6.73 -17.76 13.45
C LYS A 120 -5.90 -18.51 12.41
N ASN A 121 -5.45 -17.82 11.35
CA ASN A 121 -4.60 -18.39 10.31
C ASN A 121 -3.08 -18.24 10.58
N GLY A 122 -2.69 -17.68 11.73
CA GLY A 122 -1.28 -17.53 12.11
C GLY A 122 -0.50 -16.49 11.30
N ILE A 123 -1.18 -15.65 10.52
CA ILE A 123 -0.54 -14.57 9.75
C ILE A 123 -0.34 -13.29 10.58
N TYR A 124 -1.08 -13.14 11.68
CA TYR A 124 -0.96 -12.04 12.63
C TYR A 124 -0.91 -12.57 14.06
N ASP A 125 0.05 -12.09 14.85
CA ASP A 125 0.16 -12.37 16.28
C ASP A 125 -0.36 -11.16 17.09
N PRO A 126 -1.55 -11.26 17.72
CA PRO A 126 -2.11 -10.18 18.52
C PRO A 126 -1.36 -9.93 19.84
N LYS A 127 -0.44 -10.82 20.24
CA LYS A 127 0.36 -10.66 21.47
C LYS A 127 1.57 -9.75 21.26
N LYS A 128 1.99 -9.54 20.01
CA LYS A 128 3.09 -8.62 19.69
C LYS A 128 2.63 -7.16 19.85
N PRO A 129 3.49 -6.27 20.37
CA PRO A 129 3.12 -4.89 20.60
C PRO A 129 2.89 -4.15 19.27
N ILE A 130 1.87 -3.30 19.25
CA ILE A 130 1.62 -2.34 18.17
C ILE A 130 2.40 -1.06 18.48
N ILE A 131 3.19 -0.60 17.52
CA ILE A 131 3.98 0.64 17.64
C ILE A 131 3.04 1.83 17.47
N LYS A 132 2.86 2.61 18.54
CA LYS A 132 1.90 3.73 18.55
C LYS A 132 2.32 4.89 17.65
N ASN A 133 3.61 5.21 17.61
CA ASN A 133 4.19 6.29 16.82
C ASN A 133 4.68 5.82 15.44
N TYR A 134 3.96 4.86 14.85
CA TYR A 134 4.29 4.29 13.56
C TYR A 134 4.31 5.39 12.48
N CYS A 135 5.50 5.65 11.94
CA CYS A 135 5.77 6.66 10.92
C CYS A 135 5.39 8.11 11.31
N GLU A 136 5.49 8.42 12.60
CA GLU A 136 5.28 9.77 13.15
C GLU A 136 6.59 10.51 13.47
N TYR A 137 7.66 10.23 12.74
CA TYR A 137 8.98 10.84 12.96
C TYR A 137 9.38 11.86 11.87
#